data_AF-A0A833LGD8-F1
#
_entry.id   AF-A0A833LGD8-F1
#
_cell.length_a   1.000
_cell.length_b   1.000
_cell.length_c   1.000
_cell.angle_alpha   90.00
_cell.angle_beta   90.00
_cell.angle_gamma   90.00
#
_symmetry.space_group_name_H-M   'P 1'
#
loop_
_entity.id
_entity.type
_entity.pdbx_description
1 polymer ?
#
loop_
_entity_poly.entity_id
_entity_poly.type
_entity_poly.pdbx_seq_one_letter_code
_entity_poly.pdbx_strand_id
1 'polypeptide(L)'
;MDRRAFLSGAFGIAALTPQDAGATGGPATFDEPPALRGSIDANARGLRPDAPDDQSRLLQALLQEAAAENRPLFLPPGRYVV
;
A
#
# COMPACT_ATOMS: atom_id res chain seq x y z
N MET A 1 7.16 -44.69 12.34
CA MET A 1 5.88 -44.01 12.01
C MET A 1 6.18 -42.63 11.45
N ASP A 2 6.30 -42.56 10.13
CA ASP A 2 6.71 -41.38 9.38
C ASP A 2 5.59 -40.35 9.26
N ARG A 3 5.64 -39.37 10.16
CA ARG A 3 4.74 -38.19 10.21
C ARG A 3 4.73 -37.39 8.89
N ARG A 4 5.75 -37.60 8.05
CA ARG A 4 5.99 -36.91 6.78
C ARG A 4 5.13 -37.46 5.65
N ALA A 5 4.69 -38.71 5.71
CA ALA A 5 3.81 -39.30 4.70
C ALA A 5 2.35 -38.82 4.81
N PHE A 6 1.97 -38.29 5.99
CA PHE A 6 0.61 -37.84 6.26
C PHE A 6 0.32 -36.43 5.70
N LEU A 7 1.34 -35.58 5.53
CA LEU A 7 1.17 -34.22 5.01
C LEU A 7 1.21 -34.11 3.47
N SER A 8 1.44 -35.22 2.76
CA SER A 8 1.53 -35.26 1.29
C SER A 8 0.18 -35.42 0.57
N GLY A 9 -0.95 -35.40 1.28
CA GLY A 9 -2.26 -35.69 0.70
C GLY A 9 -3.32 -34.64 1.01
N ALA A 10 -3.24 -33.46 0.41
CA ALA A 10 -4.39 -32.62 0.02
C ALA A 10 -3.94 -31.24 -0.48
N PHE A 11 -3.82 -31.07 -1.80
CA PHE A 11 -4.08 -29.76 -2.40
C PHE A 11 -5.04 -29.96 -3.57
N GLY A 12 -6.26 -29.48 -3.35
CA GLY A 12 -7.41 -29.65 -4.20
C GLY A 12 -7.28 -28.90 -5.52
N ILE A 13 -7.85 -29.52 -6.54
CA ILE A 13 -8.06 -28.95 -7.87
C ILE A 13 -9.22 -27.96 -7.75
N ALA A 14 -8.92 -26.65 -7.77
CA ALA A 14 -9.91 -25.61 -8.02
C ALA A 14 -9.70 -25.12 -9.46
N ALA A 15 -10.60 -25.57 -10.33
CA ALA A 15 -10.71 -25.08 -11.70
C ALA A 15 -11.38 -23.69 -11.73
N LEU A 16 -11.11 -22.96 -12.82
CA LEU A 16 -11.87 -21.84 -13.42
C LEU A 16 -11.53 -20.41 -12.95
N THR A 17 -10.73 -19.69 -13.74
CA THR A 17 -11.12 -18.48 -14.52
C THR A 17 -9.95 -18.02 -15.41
N PRO A 18 -10.21 -17.37 -16.57
CA PRO A 18 -9.16 -16.78 -17.41
C PRO A 18 -8.51 -15.60 -16.68
N GLN A 19 -7.18 -15.70 -16.49
CA GLN A 19 -6.34 -14.64 -15.97
C GLN A 19 -6.19 -13.57 -17.04
N ASP A 20 -6.82 -12.42 -16.83
CA ASP A 20 -6.64 -11.21 -17.63
C ASP A 20 -5.18 -10.75 -17.47
N ALA A 21 -4.33 -11.16 -18.42
CA ALA A 21 -2.93 -10.79 -18.47
C ALA A 21 -2.80 -9.37 -19.06
N GLY A 22 -3.17 -8.37 -18.26
CA GLY A 22 -3.19 -6.96 -18.65
C GLY A 22 -2.57 -6.05 -17.60
N ALA A 23 -1.36 -6.34 -17.13
CA ALA A 23 -0.62 -5.39 -16.30
C ALA A 23 0.89 -5.52 -16.50
N THR A 24 1.37 -5.18 -17.69
CA THR A 24 2.78 -4.84 -17.89
C THR A 24 3.03 -3.45 -17.31
N GLY A 25 3.07 -3.34 -15.99
CA GLY A 25 3.51 -2.15 -15.28
C GLY A 25 5.01 -1.99 -15.42
N GLY A 26 5.46 -1.27 -16.46
CA GLY A 26 6.85 -0.81 -16.55
C GLY A 26 7.20 0.09 -15.36
N PRO A 27 8.49 0.19 -14.99
CA PRO A 27 8.91 0.97 -13.81
C PRO A 27 8.55 2.43 -14.02
N ALA A 28 7.56 2.91 -13.29
CA ALA A 28 7.22 4.33 -13.26
C ALA A 28 8.41 5.07 -12.62
N THR A 29 9.12 5.85 -13.43
CA THR A 29 10.12 6.81 -12.97
C THR A 29 9.37 7.96 -12.28
N PHE A 30 9.17 7.84 -10.97
CA PHE A 30 8.56 8.86 -10.12
C PHE A 30 9.61 9.95 -9.76
N ASP A 31 10.17 10.65 -10.75
CA ASP A 31 11.12 11.76 -10.52
C ASP A 31 10.43 13.05 -10.02
N GLU A 32 9.12 13.15 -10.23
CA GLU A 32 8.27 14.19 -9.66
C GLU A 32 7.03 13.48 -9.11
N PRO A 33 6.63 13.68 -7.84
CA PRO A 33 5.46 13.01 -7.30
C PRO A 33 4.28 13.45 -8.16
N PRO A 34 3.64 12.54 -8.92
CA PRO A 34 2.39 12.90 -9.57
C PRO A 34 1.45 13.16 -8.41
N ALA A 35 1.19 14.44 -8.11
CA ALA A 35 0.10 14.81 -7.23
C ALA A 35 -1.13 14.17 -7.87
N LEU A 36 -1.53 13.02 -7.34
CA LEU A 36 -2.67 12.27 -7.83
C LEU A 36 -3.84 13.23 -7.71
N ARG A 37 -4.31 13.73 -8.85
CA ARG A 37 -5.20 14.91 -8.85
C ARG A 37 -6.45 14.54 -8.05
N GLY A 38 -6.66 15.20 -6.90
CA GLY A 38 -7.75 14.88 -5.96
C GLY A 38 -7.32 14.12 -4.69
N SER A 39 -6.08 13.65 -4.57
CA SER A 39 -5.57 13.09 -3.32
C SER A 39 -5.29 14.16 -2.28
N ILE A 40 -5.34 13.78 -1.01
CA ILE A 40 -4.74 14.56 0.09
C ILE A 40 -3.24 14.26 0.05
N ASP A 41 -2.41 15.29 -0.11
CA ASP A 41 -0.96 15.14 -0.04
C ASP A 41 -0.49 15.23 1.41
N ALA A 42 -0.02 14.11 1.96
CA ALA A 42 0.48 14.06 3.33
C ALA A 42 1.72 14.94 3.53
N ASN A 43 2.54 15.08 2.47
CA ASN A 43 3.73 15.93 2.45
C ASN A 43 3.32 17.39 2.70
N ALA A 44 2.35 17.90 1.93
CA ALA A 44 1.82 19.26 2.07
C ALA A 44 1.22 19.54 3.46
N ARG A 45 0.83 18.51 4.20
CA ARG A 45 0.30 18.59 5.57
C ARG A 45 1.34 18.38 6.68
N GLY A 46 2.62 18.32 6.31
CA GLY A 46 3.74 18.23 7.26
C GLY A 46 4.14 16.81 7.62
N LEU A 47 3.51 15.78 7.05
CA LEU A 47 3.99 14.40 7.21
C LEU A 47 5.25 14.23 6.36
N ARG A 48 6.37 13.93 7.00
CA ARG A 48 7.70 13.88 6.37
C ARG A 48 8.22 12.45 6.35
N PRO A 49 8.64 11.93 5.19
CA PRO A 49 9.43 10.70 5.17
C PRO A 49 10.77 10.93 5.87
N ASP A 50 11.28 9.87 6.50
CA ASP A 50 12.57 9.76 7.18
C ASP A 50 12.77 10.71 8.36
N ALA A 51 11.71 11.39 8.82
CA ALA A 51 11.76 12.17 10.04
C ALA A 51 12.01 11.27 11.27
N PRO A 52 12.83 11.72 12.24
CA PRO A 52 13.12 10.95 13.45
C PRO A 52 11.94 10.95 14.44
N ASP A 53 11.06 11.95 14.34
CA ASP A 53 9.92 12.14 15.23
C ASP A 53 8.78 11.17 14.93
N ASP A 54 8.07 10.79 16.00
CA ASP A 54 6.83 10.02 15.89
C ASP A 54 5.70 10.91 15.31
N GLN A 55 5.18 10.46 14.17
CA GLN A 55 4.14 11.14 13.39
C GLN A 55 2.78 10.43 13.47
N SER A 56 2.58 9.47 14.39
CA SER A 56 1.35 8.68 14.52
C SER A 56 0.09 9.54 14.60
N ARG A 57 0.13 10.60 15.42
CA ARG A 57 -1.02 11.51 15.60
C ARG A 57 -1.37 12.26 14.32
N LEU A 58 -0.35 12.73 13.59
CA LEU A 58 -0.54 13.46 12.34
C LEU A 58 -1.07 12.52 11.25
N LEU A 59 -0.49 11.32 11.13
CA LEU A 59 -0.96 10.32 10.18
C LEU A 59 -2.42 9.93 10.47
N GLN A 60 -2.77 9.71 11.74
CA GLN A 60 -4.13 9.37 12.14
C GLN A 60 -5.13 10.46 11.79
N ALA A 61 -4.78 11.73 11.95
CA ALA A 61 -5.64 12.86 11.58
C ALA A 61 -5.85 12.91 10.05
N LEU A 62 -4.79 12.70 9.26
CA LEU A 62 -4.88 12.67 7.80
C LEU A 62 -5.70 11.49 7.28
N LEU A 63 -5.61 10.32 7.92
CA LEU A 63 -6.44 9.16 7.59
C LEU A 63 -7.93 9.42 7.91
N GLN A 64 -8.23 10.12 9.01
CA GLN A 64 -9.61 10.52 9.33
C GLN A 64 -10.17 11.51 8.30
N GLU A 65 -9.37 12.49 7.89
CA GLU A 65 -9.75 13.44 6.84
C GLU A 65 -9.98 12.74 5.50
N ALA A 66 -9.05 11.87 5.09
CA ALA A 66 -9.17 11.07 3.87
C ALA A 66 -10.43 10.19 3.87
N ALA A 67 -10.74 9.57 5.01
CA ALA A 67 -11.94 8.77 5.18
C ALA A 67 -13.23 9.61 5.11
N ALA A 68 -13.23 10.79 5.75
CA ALA A 68 -14.39 11.68 5.77
C ALA A 68 -14.71 12.24 4.37
N GLU A 69 -13.68 12.59 3.60
CA GLU A 69 -13.83 13.15 2.25
C GLU A 69 -13.92 12.07 1.16
N ASN A 70 -13.72 10.79 1.51
CA ASN A 70 -13.61 9.68 0.58
C ASN A 70 -12.54 9.92 -0.50
N ARG A 71 -11.40 10.49 -0.08
CA ARG A 71 -10.29 10.87 -0.96
C ARG A 71 -9.05 10.04 -0.66
N PRO A 72 -8.26 9.67 -1.68
CA PRO A 72 -7.01 8.96 -1.47
C PRO A 72 -6.01 9.83 -0.70
N LEU A 73 -5.25 9.24 0.21
CA LEU A 73 -4.11 9.87 0.89
C LEU A 73 -2.81 9.47 0.16
N PHE A 74 -2.09 10.46 -0.37
CA PHE A 74 -0.80 10.25 -1.03
C PHE A 74 0.34 10.33 0.00
N LEU A 75 1.16 9.28 0.05
CA LEU A 75 2.40 9.24 0.82
C LEU A 75 3.58 9.16 -0.16
N PRO A 76 4.50 10.13 -0.13
CA PRO A 76 5.79 10.00 -0.79
C PRO A 76 6.54 8.73 -0.32
N PRO A 77 7.41 8.15 -1.17
CA PRO A 77 8.26 7.05 -0.75
C PRO A 77 9.19 7.49 0.39
N GLY A 78 9.38 6.63 1.38
CA GLY A 78 10.28 6.85 2.52
C GLY A 78 9.82 6.12 3.77
N ARG A 79 10.59 6.23 4.86
CA ARG A 79 10.25 5.59 6.14
C ARG A 79 9.52 6.55 7.06
N TYR A 80 8.36 6.16 7.56
CA TYR A 80 7.60 6.95 8.53
C TYR A 80 7.71 6.30 9.91
N VAL A 81 8.02 7.10 10.93
CA VAL A 81 7.99 6.67 12.33
C VAL A 81 6.60 7.02 12.88
N VAL A 82 5.88 6.00 13.32
CA VAL A 82 4.51 6.06 13.86
C VAL A 82 4.37 5.07 15.01
#